data_AF-A0A1M6PJJ5-F1
#
_entry.id   AF-A0A1M6PJJ5-F1
#
_cell.length_a   1.000
_cell.length_b   1.000
_cell.length_c   1.000
_cell.angle_alpha   90.00
_cell.angle_beta   90.00
_cell.angle_gamma   90.00
#
_symmetry.space_group_name_H-M   'P 1'
#
loop_
_entity.id
_entity.type
_entity.pdbx_description
1 polymer ?
#
loop_
_entity_poly.entity_id
_entity_poly.type
_entity_poly.pdbx_seq_one_letter_code
_entity_poly.pdbx_strand_id
1 'polypeptide(L)'
;MRKRLKNAILLGATVIFMGTSVALADNVNWDNVYKGAYDAVVVAKKTRKQTDINTARVAIRKMTPLWMKGFVGEFSKQVDVIQQEIFVRFYQILYENGDPKRPKSTLTQAEIDEARFYINAFKGDISNELYVKTWSSAVDTYQQKHINSMVAMAEKAKTSKNIKDAYAAYAILDDLAHAVYNPGLVEYAVQYRNTIYDIIGSISKNSLEAIKFMDKLDTMDIFELTPTQQVNLKEEIRMMKILANELDEDLKAALLDRIAFCESNM
;
A
#
# COMPACT_ATOMS: atom_id res chain seq x y z
N MET A 1 -11.05 -4.33 -31.55
CA MET A 1 -9.61 -4.13 -31.88
C MET A 1 -8.90 -3.65 -30.62
N ARG A 2 -7.94 -4.44 -30.14
CA ARG A 2 -7.18 -4.20 -28.90
C ARG A 2 -6.21 -3.02 -29.06
N LYS A 3 -6.37 -1.96 -28.27
CA LYS A 3 -5.28 -1.05 -27.92
C LYS A 3 -5.18 -1.02 -26.39
N ARG A 4 -4.28 -1.88 -25.89
CA ARG A 4 -3.81 -1.89 -24.51
C ARG A 4 -3.07 -0.58 -24.26
N LEU A 5 -3.60 0.26 -23.37
CA LEU A 5 -2.88 1.42 -22.86
C LEU A 5 -2.04 0.97 -21.65
N LYS A 6 -0.73 0.97 -21.91
CA LYS A 6 0.33 1.42 -21.00
C LYS A 6 0.30 0.83 -19.60
N ASN A 7 0.81 -0.39 -19.52
CA ASN A 7 1.74 -0.73 -18.45
C ASN A 7 2.82 0.36 -18.40
N ALA A 8 2.73 1.27 -17.43
CA ALA A 8 3.88 2.02 -16.97
C ALA A 8 4.79 1.03 -16.22
N ILE A 9 5.49 0.20 -16.99
CA ILE A 9 6.71 -0.43 -16.52
C ILE A 9 7.64 0.75 -16.25
N LEU A 10 7.73 1.12 -14.97
CA LEU A 10 8.82 1.91 -14.46
C LEU A 10 10.10 1.25 -14.99
N LEU A 11 10.77 1.91 -15.93
CA LEU A 11 12.11 1.59 -16.37
C LEU A 11 13.04 1.82 -15.19
N GLY A 12 12.95 0.94 -14.18
CA GLY A 12 14.03 0.71 -13.25
C GLY A 12 15.16 0.17 -14.10
N ALA A 13 16.24 0.94 -14.21
CA ALA A 13 17.47 0.48 -14.83
C ALA A 13 17.87 -0.83 -14.13
N THR A 14 17.59 -1.95 -14.79
CA THR A 14 18.08 -3.27 -14.39
C THR A 14 19.60 -3.22 -14.50
N VAL A 15 20.28 -2.91 -13.39
CA VAL A 15 21.72 -3.12 -13.30
C VAL A 15 21.91 -4.63 -13.34
N ILE A 16 22.35 -5.12 -14.50
CA ILE A 16 22.74 -6.51 -14.70
C ILE A 16 23.78 -6.84 -13.64
N PHE A 17 23.42 -7.75 -12.75
CA PHE A 17 24.31 -8.36 -11.77
C PHE A 17 25.30 -9.22 -12.56
N MET A 18 26.45 -8.65 -12.95
CA MET A 18 27.54 -9.46 -13.50
C MET A 18 28.21 -10.19 -12.35
N GLY A 19 28.16 -11.52 -12.45
CA GLY A 19 28.79 -12.45 -11.53
C GLY A 19 30.27 -12.16 -11.32
N THR A 20 30.73 -12.63 -10.17
CA THR A 20 32.11 -12.63 -9.69
C THR A 20 33.09 -13.09 -10.77
N SER A 21 33.74 -12.15 -11.44
CA SER A 21 35.08 -12.37 -11.97
C SER A 21 36.07 -11.91 -10.90
N VAL A 22 36.95 -12.83 -10.50
CA VAL A 22 38.10 -12.53 -9.65
C VAL A 22 39.05 -11.67 -10.49
N ALA A 23 38.87 -10.36 -10.43
CA ALA A 23 39.79 -9.40 -11.03
C ALA A 23 41.03 -9.32 -10.14
N LEU A 24 42.16 -9.72 -10.70
CA LEU A 24 43.49 -9.49 -10.15
C LEU A 24 43.60 -8.00 -9.77
N ALA A 25 43.94 -7.76 -8.50
CA ALA A 25 44.11 -6.43 -7.95
C ALA A 25 45.33 -5.76 -8.59
N ASP A 26 45.11 -4.89 -9.57
CA ASP A 26 45.92 -3.69 -9.85
C ASP A 26 45.18 -2.79 -10.86
N ASN A 27 45.09 -1.48 -10.55
CA ASN A 27 44.37 -0.39 -11.23
C ASN A 27 42.86 -0.20 -10.93
N VAL A 28 42.48 -0.15 -9.65
CA VAL A 28 41.21 0.51 -9.28
C VAL A 28 41.35 2.03 -9.47
N ASN A 29 40.56 2.63 -10.36
CA ASN A 29 40.48 4.08 -10.49
C ASN A 29 39.67 4.66 -9.31
N TRP A 30 40.38 5.12 -8.30
CA TRP A 30 39.80 5.65 -7.07
C TRP A 30 39.03 6.96 -7.25
N ASP A 31 39.37 7.79 -8.25
CA ASP A 31 38.61 9.00 -8.57
C ASP A 31 37.20 8.65 -9.07
N ASN A 32 37.08 7.60 -9.89
CA ASN A 32 35.79 7.09 -10.34
C ASN A 32 34.97 6.50 -9.19
N VAL A 33 35.61 5.80 -8.24
CA VAL A 33 34.93 5.27 -7.05
C VAL A 33 34.40 6.41 -6.19
N TYR A 34 35.21 7.44 -5.93
CA TYR A 34 34.80 8.63 -5.19
C TYR A 34 33.64 9.35 -5.88
N LYS A 35 33.78 9.61 -7.19
CA LYS A 35 32.74 10.28 -8.00
C LYS A 35 31.43 9.49 -7.98
N GLY A 36 31.48 8.17 -8.13
CA GLY A 36 30.29 7.31 -8.07
C GLY A 36 29.57 7.39 -6.73
N ALA A 37 30.31 7.41 -5.60
CA ALA A 37 29.72 7.60 -4.28
C ALA A 37 29.11 8.99 -4.12
N TYR A 38 29.81 10.04 -4.54
CA TYR A 38 29.32 11.42 -4.50
C TYR A 38 28.03 11.58 -5.31
N ASP A 39 28.02 11.14 -6.58
CA ASP A 39 26.85 11.27 -7.46
C ASP A 39 25.64 10.52 -6.87
N ALA A 40 25.85 9.32 -6.32
CA ALA A 40 24.78 8.55 -5.67
C ALA A 40 24.23 9.25 -4.41
N VAL A 41 25.09 9.86 -3.58
CA VAL A 41 24.66 10.66 -2.41
C VAL A 41 23.85 11.87 -2.85
N VAL A 42 24.28 12.58 -3.90
CA VAL A 42 23.55 13.73 -4.46
C VAL A 42 22.16 13.31 -4.95
N VAL A 43 22.07 12.17 -5.66
CA VAL A 43 20.78 11.62 -6.10
C VAL A 43 19.90 11.29 -4.90
N ALA A 44 20.41 10.58 -3.90
CA ALA A 44 19.67 10.23 -2.69
C ALA A 44 19.14 11.48 -1.95
N LYS A 45 19.95 12.54 -1.86
CA LYS A 45 19.54 13.84 -1.27
C LYS A 45 18.41 14.49 -2.05
N LYS A 46 18.45 14.41 -3.37
CA LYS A 46 17.45 15.02 -4.26
C LYS A 46 16.13 14.26 -4.23
N THR A 47 16.18 12.93 -4.35
CA THR A 47 14.98 12.10 -4.50
C THR A 47 14.36 11.70 -3.18
N ARG A 48 15.19 11.59 -2.13
CA ARG A 48 14.79 11.16 -0.78
C ARG A 48 14.10 9.79 -0.75
N LYS A 49 14.46 8.92 -1.69
CA LYS A 49 13.90 7.56 -1.81
C LYS A 49 14.83 6.54 -1.17
N GLN A 50 14.24 5.52 -0.53
CA GLN A 50 14.99 4.43 0.08
C GLN A 50 15.87 3.67 -0.95
N THR A 51 15.37 3.47 -2.17
CA THR A 51 16.13 2.79 -3.24
C THR A 51 17.41 3.53 -3.61
N ASP A 52 17.38 4.85 -3.62
CA ASP A 52 18.53 5.69 -3.95
C ASP A 52 19.51 5.78 -2.77
N ILE A 53 18.99 5.75 -1.53
CA ILE A 53 19.80 5.58 -0.32
C ILE A 53 20.54 4.23 -0.36
N ASN A 54 19.87 3.14 -0.68
CA ASN A 54 20.50 1.82 -0.79
C ASN A 54 21.64 1.84 -1.83
N THR A 55 21.40 2.49 -2.97
CA THR A 55 22.41 2.68 -4.03
C THR A 55 23.61 3.48 -3.51
N ALA A 56 23.36 4.59 -2.80
CA ALA A 56 24.42 5.38 -2.17
C ALA A 56 25.21 4.57 -1.14
N ARG A 57 24.56 3.77 -0.28
CA ARG A 57 25.21 2.90 0.71
C ARG A 57 26.13 1.88 0.04
N VAL A 58 25.70 1.27 -1.06
CA VAL A 58 26.54 0.35 -1.84
C VAL A 58 27.74 1.07 -2.44
N ALA A 59 27.56 2.27 -3.00
CA ALA A 59 28.66 3.04 -3.57
C ALA A 59 29.68 3.49 -2.51
N ILE A 60 29.22 3.97 -1.35
CA ILE A 60 30.05 4.37 -0.21
C ILE A 60 30.88 3.18 0.31
N ARG A 61 30.29 1.98 0.42
CA ARG A 61 30.99 0.77 0.89
C ARG A 61 32.16 0.34 -0.02
N LYS A 62 32.17 0.77 -1.30
CA LYS A 62 33.28 0.50 -2.23
C LYS A 62 34.51 1.38 -1.97
N MET A 63 34.38 2.45 -1.18
CA MET A 63 35.48 3.35 -0.79
C MET A 63 36.31 2.73 0.34
N THR A 64 37.02 1.64 0.03
CA THR A 64 37.77 0.83 1.02
C THR A 64 39.13 1.37 1.48
N PRO A 65 39.87 2.22 0.74
CA PRO A 65 41.17 2.71 1.18
C PRO A 65 41.11 3.54 2.46
N LEU A 66 42.11 3.40 3.33
CA LEU A 66 42.19 4.12 4.62
C LEU A 66 42.10 5.64 4.46
N TRP A 67 42.73 6.21 3.43
CA TRP A 67 42.71 7.65 3.17
C TRP A 67 41.32 8.16 2.78
N MET A 68 40.40 7.30 2.35
CA MET A 68 39.01 7.65 2.03
C MET A 68 38.07 7.64 3.24
N LYS A 69 38.52 7.16 4.40
CA LYS A 69 37.67 6.94 5.58
C LYS A 69 36.91 8.20 6.03
N GLY A 70 37.51 9.38 5.89
CA GLY A 70 36.85 10.65 6.20
C GLY A 70 35.65 10.92 5.29
N PHE A 71 35.80 10.68 3.98
CA PHE A 71 34.72 10.83 3.01
C PHE A 71 33.60 9.81 3.22
N VAL A 72 33.96 8.56 3.54
CA VAL A 72 32.98 7.52 3.91
C VAL A 72 32.13 7.98 5.08
N GLY A 73 32.74 8.54 6.12
CA GLY A 73 32.04 9.08 7.28
C GLY A 73 31.08 10.22 6.91
N GLU A 74 31.56 11.18 6.13
CA GLU A 74 30.76 12.35 5.73
C GLU A 74 29.58 11.97 4.82
N PHE A 75 29.83 11.13 3.80
CA PHE A 75 28.77 10.66 2.90
C PHE A 75 27.76 9.78 3.65
N SER A 76 28.22 8.93 4.56
CA SER A 76 27.32 8.11 5.39
C SER A 76 26.39 8.98 6.23
N LYS A 77 26.93 10.01 6.89
CA LYS A 77 26.16 10.97 7.69
C LYS A 77 25.09 11.68 6.86
N GLN A 78 25.43 12.13 5.64
CA GLN A 78 24.46 12.79 4.77
C GLN A 78 23.33 11.85 4.37
N VAL A 79 23.64 10.58 4.09
CA VAL A 79 22.63 9.57 3.79
C VAL A 79 21.80 9.22 5.03
N ASP A 80 22.40 9.19 6.23
CA ASP A 80 21.72 8.87 7.49
C ASP A 80 20.64 9.90 7.84
N VAL A 81 20.90 11.19 7.57
CA VAL A 81 19.90 12.26 7.79
C VAL A 81 18.63 12.01 6.98
N ILE A 82 18.76 11.58 5.72
CA ILE A 82 17.61 11.32 4.85
C ILE A 82 16.92 10.03 5.27
N GLN A 83 17.71 8.99 5.57
CA GLN A 83 17.22 7.69 6.05
C GLN A 83 16.38 7.86 7.32
N GLN A 84 16.82 8.71 8.25
CA GLN A 84 16.12 8.95 9.50
C GLN A 84 14.70 9.49 9.28
N GLU A 85 14.50 10.39 8.31
CA GLU A 85 13.15 10.88 8.00
C GLU A 85 12.24 9.79 7.45
N ILE A 86 12.77 8.87 6.64
CA ILE A 86 12.02 7.72 6.13
C ILE A 86 11.64 6.80 7.29
N PHE A 87 12.56 6.57 8.23
CA PHE A 87 12.22 5.82 9.45
C PHE A 87 11.14 6.52 10.26
N VAL A 88 11.23 7.83 10.49
CA VAL A 88 10.20 8.56 11.24
C VAL A 88 8.81 8.38 10.62
N ARG A 89 8.70 8.50 9.29
CA ARG A 89 7.43 8.26 8.58
C ARG A 89 6.92 6.85 8.79
N PHE A 90 7.78 5.85 8.61
CA PHE A 90 7.42 4.46 8.85
C PHE A 90 6.95 4.21 10.30
N TYR A 91 7.66 4.74 11.30
CA TYR A 91 7.27 4.59 12.71
C TYR A 91 5.95 5.31 13.01
N GLN A 92 5.65 6.45 12.40
CA GLN A 92 4.38 7.16 12.57
C GLN A 92 3.17 6.39 12.03
N ILE A 93 3.38 5.46 11.10
CA ILE A 93 2.32 4.54 10.67
C ILE A 93 1.95 3.61 11.83
N LEU A 94 2.94 3.02 12.51
CA LEU A 94 2.73 1.98 13.51
C LEU A 94 2.50 2.50 14.93
N TYR A 95 2.97 3.71 15.23
CA TYR A 95 3.07 4.23 16.59
C TYR A 95 2.59 5.68 16.69
N GLU A 96 1.97 6.03 17.81
CA GLU A 96 1.52 7.39 18.10
C GLU A 96 2.71 8.35 18.13
N ASN A 97 2.66 9.37 17.26
CA ASN A 97 3.76 10.32 17.04
C ASN A 97 5.12 9.65 16.72
N GLY A 98 5.13 8.39 16.30
CA GLY A 98 6.35 7.61 16.04
C GLY A 98 7.07 7.07 17.28
N ASP A 99 6.48 7.12 18.47
CA ASP A 99 7.07 6.57 19.70
C ASP A 99 6.85 5.05 19.81
N PRO A 100 7.91 4.20 19.72
CA PRO A 100 7.77 2.75 19.78
C PRO A 100 7.10 2.21 21.06
N LYS A 101 7.04 3.03 22.13
CA LYS A 101 6.35 2.68 23.39
C LYS A 101 4.84 2.89 23.34
N ARG A 102 4.33 3.50 22.28
CA ARG A 102 2.92 3.85 22.10
C ARG A 102 2.41 3.30 20.76
N PRO A 103 2.28 1.97 20.62
CA PRO A 103 1.71 1.37 19.42
C PRO A 103 0.27 1.85 19.24
N LYS A 104 -0.12 2.12 17.99
CA LYS A 104 -1.54 2.37 17.68
C LYS A 104 -2.37 1.13 18.05
N SER A 105 -3.65 1.32 18.36
CA SER A 105 -4.55 0.20 18.68
C SER A 105 -4.89 -0.64 17.44
N THR A 106 -5.09 0.06 16.32
CA THR A 106 -5.60 -0.44 15.03
C THR A 106 -4.92 0.30 13.88
N LEU A 107 -4.89 -0.32 12.70
CA LEU A 107 -4.50 0.28 11.43
C LEU A 107 -5.52 -0.11 10.37
N THR A 108 -5.75 0.76 9.37
CA THR A 108 -6.49 0.38 8.15
C THR A 108 -5.65 -0.54 7.26
N GLN A 109 -6.27 -1.22 6.29
CA GLN A 109 -5.51 -2.03 5.33
C GLN A 109 -4.54 -1.16 4.50
N ALA A 110 -4.95 0.05 4.13
CA ALA A 110 -4.08 1.00 3.43
C ALA A 110 -2.84 1.40 4.25
N GLU A 111 -2.98 1.66 5.55
CA GLU A 111 -1.84 1.93 6.45
C GLU A 111 -0.93 0.70 6.58
N ILE A 112 -1.51 -0.51 6.66
CA ILE A 112 -0.74 -1.76 6.68
C ILE A 112 0.06 -1.92 5.39
N ASP A 113 -0.54 -1.67 4.23
CA ASP A 113 0.12 -1.75 2.94
C ASP A 113 1.22 -0.69 2.79
N GLU A 114 0.98 0.53 3.28
CA GLU A 114 2.02 1.57 3.33
C GLU A 114 3.21 1.12 4.20
N ALA A 115 2.96 0.53 5.38
CA ALA A 115 4.02 -0.02 6.21
C ALA A 115 4.79 -1.15 5.50
N ARG A 116 4.10 -2.03 4.76
CA ARG A 116 4.73 -3.09 3.96
C ARG A 116 5.57 -2.55 2.82
N PHE A 117 5.12 -1.47 2.18
CA PHE A 117 5.91 -0.78 1.16
C PHE A 117 7.26 -0.33 1.73
N TYR A 118 7.27 0.35 2.89
CA TYR A 118 8.51 0.76 3.55
C TYR A 118 9.41 -0.43 3.92
N ILE A 119 8.86 -1.47 4.53
CA ILE A 119 9.60 -2.68 4.92
C ILE A 119 10.26 -3.33 3.69
N ASN A 120 9.53 -3.45 2.58
CA ASN A 120 10.07 -3.99 1.34
C ASN A 120 11.19 -3.11 0.76
N ALA A 121 11.08 -1.79 0.87
CA ALA A 121 12.13 -0.88 0.46
C ALA A 121 13.39 -0.98 1.36
N PHE A 122 13.23 -1.21 2.66
CA PHE A 122 14.33 -1.36 3.61
C PHE A 122 15.16 -2.62 3.42
N LYS A 123 14.57 -3.70 2.86
CA LYS A 123 15.29 -4.96 2.54
C LYS A 123 16.51 -4.78 1.64
N GLY A 124 16.55 -3.70 0.84
CA GLY A 124 17.66 -3.43 -0.06
C GLY A 124 18.94 -2.93 0.61
N ASP A 125 18.94 -2.71 1.93
CA ASP A 125 20.15 -2.39 2.70
C ASP A 125 20.43 -3.46 3.76
N ILE A 126 21.62 -4.09 3.67
CA ILE A 126 22.07 -5.14 4.60
C ILE A 126 22.06 -4.67 6.06
N SER A 127 22.28 -3.37 6.31
CA SER A 127 22.23 -2.80 7.66
C SER A 127 20.85 -2.87 8.30
N ASN A 128 19.79 -3.09 7.50
CA ASN A 128 18.41 -3.17 7.97
C ASN A 128 17.90 -4.61 8.13
N GLU A 129 18.64 -5.65 7.70
CA GLU A 129 18.14 -7.03 7.64
C GLU A 129 17.56 -7.55 8.97
N LEU A 130 18.22 -7.22 10.09
CA LEU A 130 17.76 -7.63 11.42
C LEU A 130 16.44 -6.96 11.79
N TYR A 131 16.29 -5.67 11.47
CA TYR A 131 15.11 -4.89 11.83
C TYR A 131 13.91 -5.21 10.94
N VAL A 132 14.13 -5.51 9.66
CA VAL A 132 13.08 -5.88 8.70
C VAL A 132 12.19 -7.03 9.23
N LYS A 133 12.79 -8.03 9.90
CA LYS A 133 12.03 -9.15 10.47
C LYS A 133 11.14 -8.69 11.62
N THR A 134 11.68 -7.88 12.54
CA THR A 134 10.92 -7.31 13.66
C THR A 134 9.80 -6.40 13.18
N TRP A 135 10.07 -5.53 12.22
CA TRP A 135 9.07 -4.65 11.62
C TRP A 135 7.98 -5.43 10.90
N SER A 136 8.35 -6.47 10.14
CA SER A 136 7.36 -7.37 9.52
C SER A 136 6.42 -7.96 10.55
N SER A 137 6.96 -8.52 11.63
CA SER A 137 6.17 -9.13 12.71
C SER A 137 5.25 -8.13 13.43
N ALA A 138 5.70 -6.89 13.61
CA ALA A 138 4.85 -5.83 14.15
C ALA A 138 3.66 -5.53 13.23
N VAL A 139 3.89 -5.44 11.91
CA VAL A 139 2.82 -5.24 10.91
C VAL A 139 1.90 -6.46 10.84
N ASP A 140 2.43 -7.68 10.93
CA ASP A 140 1.65 -8.93 10.97
C ASP A 140 0.64 -8.93 12.12
N THR A 141 0.99 -8.34 13.26
CA THR A 141 0.10 -8.24 14.43
C THR A 141 -1.13 -7.38 14.11
N TYR A 142 -0.97 -6.28 13.38
CA TYR A 142 -2.10 -5.44 12.94
C TYR A 142 -2.95 -6.15 11.89
N GLN A 143 -2.32 -6.83 10.93
CA GLN A 143 -3.03 -7.61 9.93
C GLN A 143 -3.89 -8.71 10.58
N GLN A 144 -3.34 -9.42 11.57
CA GLN A 144 -4.08 -10.47 12.27
C GLN A 144 -5.25 -9.91 13.08
N LYS A 145 -5.08 -8.75 13.74
CA LYS A 145 -6.21 -8.07 14.42
C LYS A 145 -7.32 -7.72 13.44
N HIS A 146 -6.95 -7.27 12.25
CA HIS A 146 -7.91 -6.91 11.22
C HIS A 146 -8.71 -8.13 10.72
N ILE A 147 -8.01 -9.25 10.46
CA ILE A 147 -8.62 -10.55 10.13
C ILE A 147 -9.53 -11.04 11.27
N ASN A 148 -9.10 -10.95 12.53
CA ASN A 148 -9.92 -11.37 13.66
C ASN A 148 -11.20 -10.53 13.79
N SER A 149 -11.10 -9.22 13.54
CA SER A 149 -12.25 -8.31 13.56
C SER A 149 -13.25 -8.65 12.45
N MET A 150 -12.74 -8.97 11.26
CA MET A 150 -13.55 -9.47 10.14
C MET A 150 -14.33 -10.74 10.53
N VAL A 151 -13.66 -11.76 11.09
CA VAL A 151 -14.32 -13.01 11.50
C VAL A 151 -15.42 -12.73 12.53
N ALA A 152 -15.12 -11.89 13.54
CA ALA A 152 -16.08 -11.55 14.58
C ALA A 152 -17.31 -10.82 14.03
N MET A 153 -17.13 -9.85 13.13
CA MET A 153 -18.25 -9.14 12.50
C MET A 153 -19.07 -10.03 11.58
N ALA A 154 -18.44 -10.90 10.80
CA ALA A 154 -19.13 -11.85 9.94
C ALA A 154 -20.02 -12.82 10.75
N GLU A 155 -19.50 -13.37 11.85
CA GLU A 155 -20.29 -14.23 12.75
C GLU A 155 -21.42 -13.44 13.45
N LYS A 156 -21.16 -12.19 13.84
CA LYS A 156 -22.20 -11.30 14.38
C LYS A 156 -23.31 -11.04 13.35
N ALA A 157 -22.96 -10.77 12.09
CA ALA A 157 -23.94 -10.57 11.02
C ALA A 157 -24.81 -11.82 10.80
N LYS A 158 -24.18 -12.99 10.77
CA LYS A 158 -24.85 -14.29 10.59
C LYS A 158 -25.83 -14.61 11.71
N THR A 159 -25.49 -14.26 12.95
CA THR A 159 -26.31 -14.52 14.13
C THR A 159 -27.41 -13.49 14.34
N SER A 160 -27.08 -12.20 14.25
CA SER A 160 -28.01 -11.10 14.48
C SER A 160 -29.06 -10.97 13.38
N LYS A 161 -28.71 -11.35 12.14
CA LYS A 161 -29.49 -11.06 10.92
C LYS A 161 -29.91 -9.59 10.82
N ASN A 162 -29.08 -8.69 11.35
CA ASN A 162 -29.29 -7.26 11.32
C ASN A 162 -28.50 -6.65 10.16
N ILE A 163 -29.13 -5.74 9.40
CA ILE A 163 -28.50 -5.11 8.25
C ILE A 163 -27.25 -4.29 8.62
N LYS A 164 -27.25 -3.62 9.79
CA LYS A 164 -26.11 -2.85 10.28
C LYS A 164 -24.90 -3.74 10.53
N ASP A 165 -25.12 -4.88 11.19
CA ASP A 165 -24.05 -5.83 11.47
C ASP A 165 -23.52 -6.48 10.19
N ALA A 166 -24.41 -6.79 9.23
CA ALA A 166 -24.02 -7.32 7.93
C ALA A 166 -23.24 -6.30 7.08
N TYR A 167 -23.63 -5.03 7.11
CA TYR A 167 -22.91 -3.96 6.43
C TYR A 167 -21.55 -3.68 7.08
N ALA A 168 -21.45 -3.68 8.42
CA ALA A 168 -20.17 -3.56 9.11
C ALA A 168 -19.21 -4.70 8.75
N ALA A 169 -19.71 -5.94 8.65
CA ALA A 169 -18.91 -7.07 8.19
C ALA A 169 -18.45 -6.91 6.74
N TYR A 170 -19.33 -6.43 5.85
CA TYR A 170 -18.98 -6.11 4.47
C TYR A 170 -17.88 -5.05 4.39
N ALA A 171 -17.99 -3.95 5.15
CA ALA A 171 -17.00 -2.86 5.10
C ALA A 171 -15.59 -3.30 5.46
N ILE A 172 -15.43 -4.18 6.46
CA ILE A 172 -14.11 -4.75 6.79
C ILE A 172 -13.61 -5.71 5.68
N LEU A 173 -14.48 -6.57 5.16
CA LEU A 173 -14.13 -7.44 4.04
C LEU A 173 -13.77 -6.64 2.78
N ASP A 174 -14.35 -5.45 2.65
CA ASP A 174 -14.02 -4.52 1.59
C ASP A 174 -12.63 -3.94 1.73
N ASP A 175 -12.28 -3.42 2.91
CA ASP A 175 -10.91 -2.95 3.17
C ASP A 175 -9.87 -4.07 2.96
N LEU A 176 -10.13 -5.30 3.44
CA LEU A 176 -9.21 -6.43 3.29
C LEU A 176 -9.04 -6.91 1.85
N ALA A 177 -10.07 -6.80 1.00
CA ALA A 177 -10.00 -7.21 -0.40
C ALA A 177 -9.12 -6.29 -1.26
N HIS A 178 -8.78 -5.11 -0.74
CA HIS A 178 -7.88 -4.16 -1.38
C HIS A 178 -6.42 -4.32 -0.92
N ALA A 179 -6.10 -5.35 -0.13
CA ALA A 179 -4.75 -5.62 0.34
C ALA A 179 -3.76 -5.79 -0.83
N VAL A 180 -2.70 -4.97 -0.85
CA VAL A 180 -1.72 -4.94 -1.95
C VAL A 180 -0.67 -6.04 -1.81
N TYR A 181 -0.22 -6.30 -0.57
CA TYR A 181 0.92 -7.19 -0.33
C TYR A 181 0.54 -8.59 0.15
N ASN A 182 -0.75 -8.93 0.16
CA ASN A 182 -1.24 -10.24 0.61
C ASN A 182 -2.36 -10.78 -0.30
N PRO A 183 -2.02 -11.37 -1.46
CA PRO A 183 -3.02 -11.92 -2.38
C PRO A 183 -3.89 -13.02 -1.76
N GLY A 184 -3.32 -13.83 -0.86
CA GLY A 184 -4.09 -14.88 -0.17
C GLY A 184 -5.18 -14.30 0.75
N LEU A 185 -4.91 -13.16 1.38
CA LEU A 185 -5.92 -12.42 2.14
C LEU A 185 -7.01 -11.84 1.24
N VAL A 186 -6.65 -11.34 0.06
CA VAL A 186 -7.64 -10.85 -0.92
C VAL A 186 -8.58 -11.99 -1.34
N GLU A 187 -8.04 -13.15 -1.71
CA GLU A 187 -8.85 -14.33 -2.06
C GLU A 187 -9.77 -14.74 -0.90
N TYR A 188 -9.23 -14.76 0.32
CA TYR A 188 -9.99 -15.09 1.52
C TYR A 188 -11.12 -14.09 1.81
N ALA A 189 -10.85 -12.78 1.69
CA ALA A 189 -11.84 -11.72 1.90
C ALA A 189 -12.96 -11.79 0.85
N VAL A 190 -12.63 -12.01 -0.42
CA VAL A 190 -13.61 -12.15 -1.50
C VAL A 190 -14.51 -13.37 -1.27
N GLN A 191 -13.96 -14.51 -0.83
CA GLN A 191 -14.75 -15.69 -0.52
C GLN A 191 -15.76 -15.43 0.60
N TYR A 192 -15.34 -14.78 1.69
CA TYR A 192 -16.23 -14.44 2.81
C TYR A 192 -17.27 -13.38 2.43
N ARG A 193 -16.94 -12.44 1.54
CA ARG A 193 -17.87 -11.42 1.05
C ARG A 193 -19.11 -12.03 0.41
N ASN A 194 -18.96 -13.12 -0.34
CA ASN A 194 -20.11 -13.82 -0.94
C ASN A 194 -21.10 -14.33 0.13
N THR A 195 -20.60 -14.83 1.26
CA THR A 195 -21.48 -15.25 2.37
C THR A 195 -22.21 -14.05 2.99
N ILE A 196 -21.54 -12.90 3.11
CA ILE A 196 -22.18 -11.67 3.58
C ILE A 196 -23.22 -11.16 2.58
N TYR A 197 -22.98 -11.28 1.27
CA TYR A 197 -23.97 -10.94 0.24
C TYR A 197 -25.24 -11.77 0.34
N ASP A 198 -25.13 -13.06 0.59
CA ASP A 198 -26.29 -13.92 0.79
C ASP A 198 -27.09 -13.49 2.04
N ILE A 199 -26.40 -13.17 3.13
CA ILE A 199 -27.02 -12.65 4.35
C ILE A 199 -27.75 -11.33 4.06
N ILE A 200 -27.07 -10.35 3.46
CA ILE A 200 -27.64 -9.04 3.15
C ILE A 200 -28.84 -9.19 2.21
N GLY A 201 -28.72 -10.01 1.16
CA GLY A 201 -29.81 -10.26 0.22
C GLY A 201 -31.04 -10.88 0.87
N SER A 202 -30.85 -11.72 1.90
CA SER A 202 -31.96 -12.29 2.68
C SER A 202 -32.64 -11.27 3.60
N ILE A 203 -31.96 -10.19 3.97
CA ILE A 203 -32.45 -9.14 4.88
C ILE A 203 -33.07 -7.97 4.09
N SER A 204 -32.36 -7.46 3.09
CA SER A 204 -32.73 -6.27 2.32
C SER A 204 -32.14 -6.32 0.91
N LYS A 205 -33.01 -6.49 -0.09
CA LYS A 205 -32.64 -6.45 -1.51
C LYS A 205 -32.04 -5.09 -1.90
N ASN A 206 -32.61 -3.99 -1.42
CA ASN A 206 -32.15 -2.64 -1.75
C ASN A 206 -30.74 -2.39 -1.18
N SER A 207 -30.45 -2.89 0.03
CA SER A 207 -29.10 -2.81 0.59
C SER A 207 -28.09 -3.62 -0.23
N LEU A 208 -28.46 -4.81 -0.71
CA LEU A 208 -27.61 -5.61 -1.58
C LEU A 208 -27.37 -4.90 -2.93
N GLU A 209 -28.41 -4.30 -3.51
CA GLU A 209 -28.29 -3.54 -4.77
C GLU A 209 -27.35 -2.34 -4.61
N ALA A 210 -27.48 -1.58 -3.51
CA ALA A 210 -26.58 -0.48 -3.18
C ALA A 210 -25.12 -0.94 -3.05
N ILE A 211 -24.88 -2.03 -2.33
CA ILE A 211 -23.53 -2.57 -2.12
C ILE A 211 -22.90 -3.05 -3.44
N LYS A 212 -23.66 -3.79 -4.26
CA LYS A 212 -23.18 -4.21 -5.59
C LYS A 212 -22.89 -3.02 -6.51
N PHE A 213 -23.66 -1.95 -6.37
CA PHE A 213 -23.41 -0.72 -7.11
C PHE A 213 -22.13 -0.02 -6.64
N MET A 214 -21.88 0.06 -5.33
CA MET A 214 -20.63 0.58 -4.77
C MET A 214 -19.41 -0.22 -5.28
N ASP A 215 -19.45 -1.55 -5.21
CA ASP A 215 -18.40 -2.43 -5.76
C ASP A 215 -18.13 -2.15 -7.25
N LYS A 216 -19.20 -1.91 -8.03
CA LYS A 216 -19.09 -1.54 -9.44
C LYS A 216 -18.39 -0.19 -9.61
N LEU A 217 -18.68 0.81 -8.78
CA LEU A 217 -18.01 2.11 -8.84
C LEU A 217 -16.53 1.98 -8.49
N ASP A 218 -16.20 1.21 -7.46
CA ASP A 218 -14.83 1.05 -6.96
C ASP A 218 -13.92 0.32 -7.97
N THR A 219 -14.50 -0.54 -8.82
CA THR A 219 -13.77 -1.31 -9.85
C THR A 219 -13.78 -0.66 -11.24
N MET A 220 -14.53 0.42 -11.42
CA MET A 220 -14.69 1.08 -12.70
C MET A 220 -13.60 2.13 -12.94
N ASP A 221 -12.97 2.10 -14.12
CA ASP A 221 -12.12 3.21 -14.57
C ASP A 221 -12.99 4.32 -15.14
N ILE A 222 -13.37 5.26 -14.27
CA ILE A 222 -14.25 6.38 -14.60
C ILE A 222 -13.64 7.33 -15.65
N PHE A 223 -12.31 7.37 -15.79
CA PHE A 223 -11.63 8.25 -16.73
C PHE A 223 -11.60 7.70 -18.16
N GLU A 224 -11.89 6.40 -18.33
CA GLU A 224 -11.91 5.72 -19.64
C GLU A 224 -13.33 5.41 -20.14
N LEU A 225 -14.37 6.00 -19.54
CA LEU A 225 -15.75 5.76 -19.95
C LEU A 225 -16.08 6.39 -21.31
N THR A 226 -16.69 5.59 -22.19
CA THR A 226 -17.30 6.10 -23.43
C THR A 226 -18.52 6.98 -23.13
N PRO A 227 -18.93 7.88 -24.03
CA PRO A 227 -20.12 8.70 -23.84
C PRO A 227 -21.39 7.90 -23.51
N THR A 228 -21.58 6.75 -24.16
CA THR A 228 -22.72 5.85 -23.87
C THR A 228 -22.66 5.28 -22.45
N GLN A 229 -21.47 4.86 -22.00
CA GLN A 229 -21.29 4.35 -20.65
C GLN A 229 -21.51 5.44 -19.60
N GLN A 230 -21.06 6.67 -19.86
CA GLN A 230 -21.34 7.81 -18.98
C GLN A 230 -22.83 8.10 -18.86
N VAL A 231 -23.59 8.08 -19.96
CA VAL A 231 -25.05 8.27 -19.92
C VAL A 231 -25.73 7.18 -19.11
N ASN A 232 -25.38 5.91 -19.34
CA ASN A 232 -25.94 4.80 -18.58
C ASN A 232 -25.62 4.90 -17.08
N LEU A 233 -24.37 5.25 -16.75
CA LEU A 233 -23.94 5.41 -15.37
C LEU A 233 -24.68 6.55 -14.67
N LYS A 234 -24.91 7.69 -15.35
CA LYS A 234 -25.70 8.80 -14.79
C LYS A 234 -27.12 8.37 -14.45
N GLU A 235 -27.74 7.54 -15.28
CA GLU A 235 -29.09 7.01 -15.00
C GLU A 235 -29.07 6.03 -13.82
N GLU A 236 -28.09 5.14 -13.74
CA GLU A 236 -27.93 4.25 -12.59
C GLU A 236 -27.68 5.05 -11.28
N ILE A 237 -26.80 6.06 -11.31
CA ILE A 237 -26.56 6.97 -10.19
C ILE A 237 -27.86 7.64 -9.74
N ARG A 238 -28.67 8.12 -10.69
CA ARG A 238 -29.97 8.72 -10.38
C ARG A 238 -30.88 7.75 -9.64
N MET A 239 -30.98 6.51 -10.11
CA MET A 239 -31.78 5.47 -9.46
C MET A 239 -31.25 5.14 -8.07
N MET A 240 -29.93 5.07 -7.90
CA MET A 240 -29.29 4.78 -6.61
C MET A 240 -29.46 5.91 -5.59
N LYS A 241 -29.46 7.17 -6.01
CA LYS A 241 -29.79 8.31 -5.15
C LYS A 241 -31.22 8.25 -4.61
N ILE A 242 -32.16 7.74 -5.40
CA ILE A 242 -33.56 7.54 -4.94
C ILE A 242 -33.60 6.43 -3.89
N LEU A 243 -33.00 5.28 -4.21
CA LEU A 243 -32.92 4.11 -3.33
C LEU A 243 -32.20 4.42 -2.01
N ALA A 244 -31.23 5.33 -2.02
CA ALA A 244 -30.48 5.75 -0.82
C ALA A 244 -31.36 6.25 0.33
N ASN A 245 -32.58 6.72 0.06
CA ASN A 245 -33.52 7.16 1.11
C ASN A 245 -34.12 6.01 1.93
N GLU A 246 -33.98 4.77 1.45
CA GLU A 246 -34.48 3.56 2.11
C GLU A 246 -33.37 2.76 2.80
N LEU A 247 -32.13 3.25 2.74
CA LEU A 247 -30.97 2.61 3.33
C LEU A 247 -30.75 3.07 4.76
N ASP A 248 -30.03 2.25 5.52
CA ASP A 248 -29.47 2.68 6.78
C ASP A 248 -28.48 3.84 6.59
N GLU A 249 -28.39 4.75 7.57
CA GLU A 249 -27.61 5.99 7.45
C GLU A 249 -26.13 5.75 7.12
N ASP A 250 -25.51 4.71 7.68
CA ASP A 250 -24.09 4.41 7.42
C ASP A 250 -23.88 3.94 5.97
N LEU A 251 -24.78 3.08 5.48
CA LEU A 251 -24.74 2.57 4.10
C LEU A 251 -25.11 3.67 3.10
N LYS A 252 -26.09 4.52 3.43
CA LYS A 252 -26.49 5.69 2.65
C LYS A 252 -25.33 6.66 2.50
N ALA A 253 -24.64 7.00 3.60
CA ALA A 253 -23.51 7.91 3.58
C ALA A 253 -22.39 7.39 2.67
N ALA A 254 -22.04 6.10 2.80
CA ALA A 254 -21.00 5.48 1.98
C ALA A 254 -21.37 5.41 0.48
N LEU A 255 -22.64 5.13 0.16
CA LEU A 255 -23.13 5.15 -1.22
C LEU A 255 -23.04 6.56 -1.82
N LEU A 256 -23.49 7.57 -1.07
CA LEU A 256 -23.50 8.95 -1.55
C LEU A 256 -22.10 9.53 -1.71
N ASP A 257 -21.14 9.12 -0.87
CA ASP A 257 -19.73 9.53 -0.99
C ASP A 257 -19.10 9.02 -2.31
N ARG A 258 -19.25 7.72 -2.60
CA ARG A 258 -18.79 7.12 -3.87
C ARG A 258 -19.45 7.74 -5.09
N ILE A 259 -20.75 8.03 -5.00
CA ILE A 259 -21.49 8.75 -6.05
C ILE A 259 -20.92 10.15 -6.25
N ALA A 260 -20.66 10.90 -5.17
CA ALA A 260 -20.11 12.25 -5.27
C ALA A 260 -18.72 12.25 -5.89
N PHE A 261 -17.87 11.28 -5.53
CA PHE A 261 -16.58 11.07 -6.18
C PHE A 261 -16.76 10.81 -7.69
N CYS A 262 -17.65 9.90 -8.08
CA CYS A 262 -17.89 9.57 -9.47
C CYS A 262 -18.38 10.79 -10.27
N GLU A 263 -19.36 11.53 -9.74
CA GLU A 263 -19.92 12.72 -10.41
C GLU A 263 -18.89 13.85 -10.57
N SER A 264 -17.93 13.97 -9.66
CA SER A 264 -16.88 14.99 -9.71
C SER A 264 -15.80 14.71 -10.77
N ASN A 265 -15.74 13.47 -11.28
CA ASN A 265 -14.67 12.99 -12.14
C ASN A 265 -15.17 12.48 -13.52
N MET A 266 -16.47 12.58 -13.79
CA MET A 266 -17.11 12.28 -15.08
C MET A 266 -17.28 13.54 -15.94
#